data_AF-W2VNU2-F1
#
_entry.id   AF-W2VNU2-F1
#
_cell.length_a   1.000
_cell.length_b   1.000
_cell.length_c   1.000
_cell.angle_alpha   90.00
_cell.angle_beta   90.00
_cell.angle_gamma   90.00
#
_symmetry.space_group_name_H-M   'P 1'
#
loop_
_entity.id
_entity.type
_entity.pdbx_description
1 polymer ?
#
loop_
_entity_poly.entity_id
_entity_poly.type
_entity_poly.pdbx_seq_one_letter_code
_entity_poly.pdbx_strand_id
1 'polypeptide(L)'
;MSSVLEARNRFQLVHFTLDWIERVQWQIKDVQPPFIDLIDKTKQEYKKTATAMRLDKNPWLHTSSTISAILALKSMYSAGGAVGVVNPSYHELAGLSSRKRTAGEYGAMNPTNDRIIAAICIDHHWVAYVVDKPKHEGQAHVREHHLCIQKDNTSCGVWCLSVLDLLLGGHPWVDSLYKVQPYLRLNYLFMAISMQCEAV
;
A
#
# COMPACT_ATOMS: atom_id res chain seq x y z
N MET A 1 -10.42 29.29 -14.31
CA MET A 1 -10.98 29.09 -12.95
C MET A 1 -10.74 27.67 -12.40
N SER A 2 -10.76 26.61 -13.23
CA SER A 2 -10.49 25.22 -12.79
C SER A 2 -9.11 25.01 -12.14
N SER A 3 -8.03 25.53 -12.74
CA SER A 3 -6.65 25.35 -12.24
C SER A 3 -6.36 26.02 -10.89
N VAL A 4 -7.02 27.15 -10.60
CA VAL A 4 -6.86 27.88 -9.33
C VAL A 4 -7.58 27.15 -8.20
N LEU A 5 -8.77 26.61 -8.47
CA LEU A 5 -9.51 25.80 -7.50
C LEU A 5 -8.76 24.50 -7.18
N GLU A 6 -8.22 23.85 -8.22
CA GLU A 6 -7.41 22.66 -8.07
C GLU A 6 -6.16 22.93 -7.21
N ALA A 7 -5.39 23.97 -7.54
CA ALA A 7 -4.22 24.36 -6.75
C ALA A 7 -4.58 24.64 -5.29
N ARG A 8 -5.67 25.36 -5.03
CA ARG A 8 -6.16 25.65 -3.67
C ARG A 8 -6.48 24.38 -2.89
N ASN A 9 -7.18 23.43 -3.51
CA ASN A 9 -7.52 22.15 -2.89
C ASN A 9 -6.26 21.36 -2.54
N ARG A 10 -5.25 21.36 -3.42
CA ARG A 10 -3.95 20.72 -3.16
C ARG A 10 -3.23 21.36 -1.97
N PHE A 11 -3.18 22.69 -1.89
CA PHE A 11 -2.57 23.39 -0.76
C PHE A 11 -3.27 23.10 0.58
N GLN A 12 -4.60 23.09 0.59
CA GLN A 12 -5.37 22.70 1.78
C GLN A 12 -5.05 21.27 2.21
N LEU A 13 -4.91 20.37 1.24
CA LEU A 13 -4.62 18.97 1.50
C LEU A 13 -3.24 18.74 2.12
N VAL A 14 -2.23 19.40 1.57
CA VAL A 14 -0.88 19.39 2.12
C VAL A 14 -0.90 19.96 3.53
N HIS A 15 -1.58 21.09 3.75
CA HIS A 15 -1.71 21.68 5.08
C HIS A 15 -2.34 20.71 6.09
N PHE A 16 -3.50 20.11 5.78
CA PHE A 16 -4.14 19.12 6.65
C PHE A 16 -3.25 17.91 6.93
N THR A 17 -2.48 17.47 5.93
CA THR A 17 -1.53 16.37 6.09
C THR A 17 -0.40 16.76 7.05
N LEU A 18 0.25 17.91 6.84
CA LEU A 18 1.34 18.38 7.71
C LEU A 18 0.88 18.57 9.16
N ASP A 19 -0.32 19.12 9.33
CA ASP A 19 -1.00 19.27 10.61
C ASP A 19 -1.31 17.93 11.29
N TRP A 20 -1.72 16.93 10.51
CA TRP A 20 -1.95 15.58 11.01
C TRP A 20 -0.64 14.94 11.45
N ILE A 21 0.42 15.01 10.62
CA ILE A 21 1.77 14.48 10.94
C ILE A 21 2.28 15.06 12.26
N GLU A 22 2.06 16.36 12.48
CA GLU A 22 2.48 17.01 13.73
C GLU A 22 1.75 16.44 14.95
N ARG A 23 0.44 16.22 14.83
CA ARG A 23 -0.42 15.78 15.93
C ARG A 23 -0.32 14.31 16.26
N VAL A 24 -0.04 13.45 15.28
CA VAL A 24 -0.04 12.01 15.53
C VAL A 24 1.10 11.56 16.42
N GLN A 25 0.81 10.57 17.26
CA GLN A 25 1.77 9.99 18.18
C GLN A 25 1.68 8.47 18.09
N TRP A 26 2.81 7.81 18.31
CA TRP A 26 2.93 6.36 18.45
C TRP A 26 4.06 6.07 19.42
N GLN A 27 4.08 4.84 19.94
CA GLN A 27 5.14 4.38 20.81
C GLN A 27 6.12 3.54 19.99
N ILE A 28 7.39 3.94 19.95
CA ILE A 28 8.43 3.25 19.15
C ILE A 28 8.56 1.78 19.55
N LYS A 29 8.45 1.47 20.84
CA LYS A 29 8.49 0.09 21.36
C LYS A 29 7.39 -0.84 20.82
N ASP A 30 6.28 -0.28 20.34
CA ASP A 30 5.16 -1.04 19.80
C ASP A 30 5.32 -1.30 18.28
N VAL A 31 6.32 -0.70 17.62
CA VAL A 31 6.71 -0.99 16.24
C VAL A 31 7.49 -2.30 16.21
N GLN A 32 7.14 -3.19 15.28
CA GLN A 32 7.68 -4.54 15.18
C GLN A 32 8.03 -4.85 13.71
N PRO A 33 8.93 -5.82 13.44
CA PRO A 33 9.19 -6.28 12.08
C PRO A 33 7.91 -6.71 11.33
N PRO A 34 7.80 -6.48 10.00
CA PRO A 34 8.84 -5.92 9.13
C PRO A 34 8.92 -4.38 9.13
N PHE A 35 8.06 -3.69 9.90
CA PHE A 35 7.87 -2.23 9.85
C PHE A 35 8.96 -1.41 10.56
N ILE A 36 10.15 -1.95 10.73
CA ILE A 36 11.26 -1.29 11.45
C ILE A 36 12.20 -0.52 10.53
N ASP A 37 11.99 -0.63 9.22
CA ASP A 37 12.82 -0.04 8.16
C ASP A 37 12.90 1.49 8.22
N LEU A 38 11.81 2.15 8.62
CA LEU A 38 11.74 3.61 8.75
C LEU A 38 11.63 4.09 10.20
N ILE A 39 12.01 3.27 11.19
CA ILE A 39 11.80 3.58 12.61
C ILE A 39 12.57 4.82 13.08
N ASP A 40 13.72 5.09 12.46
CA ASP A 40 14.58 6.24 12.77
C ASP A 40 14.13 7.55 12.09
N LYS A 41 13.09 7.48 11.23
CA LYS A 41 12.62 8.69 10.53
C LYS A 41 11.90 9.64 11.47
N THR A 42 12.32 10.90 11.37
CA THR A 42 11.71 11.99 12.12
C THR A 42 10.40 12.46 11.46
N LYS A 43 9.50 13.04 12.25
CA LYS A 43 8.32 13.75 11.72
C LYS A 43 8.69 14.82 10.68
N GLN A 44 9.84 15.47 10.85
CA GLN A 44 10.32 16.48 9.91
C GLN A 44 10.63 15.88 8.53
N GLU A 45 11.21 14.69 8.47
CA GLU A 45 11.43 13.99 7.20
C GLU A 45 10.11 13.62 6.54
N TYR A 46 9.13 13.08 7.29
CA TYR A 46 7.80 12.80 6.74
C TYR A 46 7.11 14.07 6.20
N LYS A 47 7.24 15.20 6.90
CA LYS A 47 6.72 16.50 6.45
C LYS A 47 7.39 17.00 5.17
N LYS A 48 8.71 16.82 5.06
CA LYS A 48 9.46 17.17 3.85
C LYS A 48 8.96 16.35 2.66
N THR A 49 8.82 15.05 2.84
CA THR A 49 8.27 14.13 1.83
C THR A 49 6.83 14.49 1.47
N ALA A 50 5.98 14.82 2.46
CA ALA A 50 4.60 15.20 2.22
C ALA A 50 4.45 16.50 1.43
N THR A 51 5.32 17.48 1.68
CA THR A 51 5.37 18.74 0.91
C THR A 51 5.83 18.52 -0.53
N ALA A 52 6.67 17.50 -0.77
CA ALA A 52 7.12 17.15 -2.11
C ALA A 52 6.04 16.44 -2.95
N MET A 53 4.93 16.02 -2.35
CA MET A 53 3.88 15.31 -3.09
C MET A 53 3.11 16.22 -4.04
N ARG A 54 2.98 15.76 -5.29
CA ARG A 54 1.94 16.22 -6.23
C ARG A 54 0.61 15.53 -5.89
N LEU A 55 0.08 15.73 -4.69
CA LEU A 55 -1.24 15.21 -4.29
C LEU A 55 -2.30 15.86 -5.17
N ASP A 56 -2.89 15.12 -6.11
CA ASP A 56 -3.99 15.60 -6.94
C ASP A 56 -5.36 15.38 -6.30
N LYS A 57 -5.53 14.38 -5.42
CA LYS A 57 -6.72 14.17 -4.55
C LYS A 57 -6.34 13.45 -3.24
N ASN A 58 -7.16 13.64 -2.19
CA ASN A 58 -7.14 13.09 -0.81
C ASN A 58 -5.95 12.16 -0.41
N PRO A 59 -5.18 12.43 0.67
CA PRO A 59 -3.88 11.80 0.94
C PRO A 59 -4.00 10.40 1.56
N TRP A 60 -5.22 9.94 1.81
CA TRP A 60 -5.49 8.68 2.48
C TRP A 60 -5.84 7.61 1.44
N LEU A 61 -4.81 6.89 0.98
CA LEU A 61 -4.92 5.67 0.14
C LEU A 61 -5.86 5.83 -1.06
N HIS A 62 -5.72 6.95 -1.77
CA HIS A 62 -6.19 7.01 -3.15
C HIS A 62 -5.51 5.90 -3.95
N THR A 63 -6.18 5.41 -4.98
CA THR A 63 -5.74 4.26 -5.80
C THR A 63 -4.28 4.38 -6.22
N SER A 64 -3.81 5.58 -6.57
CA SER A 64 -2.41 5.85 -6.91
C SER A 64 -1.40 5.57 -5.77
N SER A 65 -1.65 6.08 -4.56
CA SER A 65 -0.75 5.86 -3.41
C SER A 65 -0.73 4.40 -2.98
N THR A 66 -1.88 3.72 -3.01
CA THR A 66 -1.97 2.28 -2.73
C THR A 66 -1.19 1.47 -3.76
N ILE A 67 -1.33 1.78 -5.06
CA ILE A 67 -0.54 1.14 -6.13
C ILE A 67 0.96 1.33 -5.89
N SER A 68 1.40 2.57 -5.64
CA SER A 68 2.82 2.86 -5.42
C SER A 68 3.37 2.13 -4.19
N ALA A 69 2.60 2.03 -3.10
CA ALA A 69 2.99 1.25 -1.92
C ALA A 69 3.11 -0.25 -2.23
N ILE A 70 2.18 -0.83 -3.00
CA ILE A 70 2.26 -2.26 -3.39
C ILE A 70 3.44 -2.52 -4.33
N LEU A 71 3.75 -1.59 -5.24
CA LEU A 71 4.95 -1.67 -6.09
C LEU A 71 6.24 -1.56 -5.27
N ALA A 72 6.25 -0.74 -4.21
CA ALA A 72 7.35 -0.69 -3.25
C ALA A 72 7.53 -2.03 -2.53
N LEU A 73 6.45 -2.64 -2.05
CA LEU A 73 6.49 -3.99 -1.46
C LEU A 73 7.06 -5.02 -2.45
N LYS A 74 6.62 -4.99 -3.71
CA LYS A 74 7.20 -5.84 -4.76
C LYS A 74 8.72 -5.66 -4.84
N SER A 75 9.20 -4.42 -4.89
CA SER A 75 10.64 -4.14 -4.99
C SER A 75 11.41 -4.68 -3.77
N MET A 76 10.91 -4.40 -2.55
CA MET A 76 11.54 -4.82 -1.30
C MET A 76 11.66 -6.33 -1.17
N TYR A 77 10.62 -7.07 -1.53
CA TYR A 77 10.59 -8.52 -1.38
C TYR A 77 11.09 -9.29 -2.61
N SER A 78 11.47 -8.59 -3.69
CA SER A 78 12.00 -9.24 -4.92
C SER A 78 13.29 -10.03 -4.68
N ALA A 79 14.06 -9.73 -3.64
CA ALA A 79 15.26 -10.49 -3.27
C ALA A 79 14.95 -11.82 -2.55
N GLY A 80 13.79 -11.94 -1.90
CA GLY A 80 13.36 -13.13 -1.15
C GLY A 80 12.45 -14.10 -1.92
N GLY A 81 12.08 -13.75 -3.15
CA GLY A 81 11.19 -14.49 -4.04
C GLY A 81 10.55 -13.53 -5.05
N ALA A 82 10.32 -13.97 -6.28
CA ALA A 82 9.79 -13.06 -7.30
C ALA A 82 8.29 -12.79 -7.04
N VAL A 83 7.93 -11.52 -6.82
CA VAL A 83 6.55 -11.10 -6.52
C VAL A 83 5.94 -10.35 -7.71
N GLY A 84 4.76 -10.80 -8.14
CA GLY A 84 3.94 -10.11 -9.12
C GLY A 84 2.88 -9.23 -8.46
N VAL A 85 2.53 -8.12 -9.08
CA VAL A 85 1.46 -7.23 -8.61
C VAL A 85 0.34 -7.20 -9.64
N VAL A 86 -0.91 -7.35 -9.20
CA VAL A 86 -2.09 -7.07 -10.03
C VAL A 86 -2.48 -5.62 -9.83
N ASN A 87 -2.61 -4.87 -10.93
CA ASN A 87 -3.09 -3.50 -10.90
C ASN A 87 -4.51 -3.45 -10.31
N PRO A 88 -4.80 -2.61 -9.29
CA PRO A 88 -6.14 -2.45 -8.72
C PRO A 88 -7.23 -2.12 -9.75
N SER A 89 -6.89 -1.38 -10.83
CA SER A 89 -7.81 -1.07 -11.93
C SER A 89 -8.28 -2.31 -12.69
N TYR A 90 -7.63 -3.47 -12.52
CA TYR A 90 -8.08 -4.76 -13.08
C TYR A 90 -9.56 -5.04 -12.81
N HIS A 91 -10.03 -4.74 -11.60
CA HIS A 91 -11.40 -5.03 -11.18
C HIS A 91 -12.44 -4.20 -11.95
N GLU A 92 -12.10 -2.96 -12.29
CA GLU A 92 -13.01 -2.02 -12.96
C GLU A 92 -13.17 -2.29 -14.46
N LEU A 93 -12.28 -3.10 -15.05
CA LEU A 93 -12.29 -3.37 -16.48
C LEU A 93 -13.36 -4.40 -16.87
N ALA A 94 -14.06 -4.12 -17.97
CA ALA A 94 -14.92 -5.09 -18.65
C ALA A 94 -14.11 -5.93 -19.65
N GLY A 95 -14.37 -7.24 -19.69
CA GLY A 95 -13.77 -8.17 -20.66
C GLY A 95 -12.47 -8.84 -20.20
N LEU A 96 -12.39 -10.15 -20.46
CA LEU A 96 -11.29 -11.02 -20.01
C LEU A 96 -9.92 -10.60 -20.57
N SER A 97 -9.88 -10.17 -21.83
CA SER A 97 -8.63 -9.80 -22.52
C SER A 97 -7.99 -8.55 -21.91
N SER A 98 -8.79 -7.51 -21.65
CA SER A 98 -8.34 -6.27 -21.00
C SER A 98 -7.87 -6.54 -19.57
N ARG A 99 -8.64 -7.35 -18.82
CA ARG A 99 -8.27 -7.83 -17.48
C ARG A 99 -6.91 -8.54 -17.48
N LYS A 100 -6.71 -9.53 -18.36
CA LYS A 100 -5.43 -10.26 -18.42
C LYS A 100 -4.25 -9.34 -18.75
N ARG A 101 -4.44 -8.41 -19.68
CA ARG A 101 -3.40 -7.41 -20.03
C ARG A 101 -3.04 -6.57 -18.82
N THR A 102 -4.02 -5.95 -18.17
CA THR A 102 -3.81 -5.04 -17.03
C THR A 102 -3.28 -5.77 -15.78
N ALA A 103 -3.65 -7.03 -15.56
CA ALA A 103 -3.01 -7.86 -14.54
C ALA A 103 -1.52 -8.09 -14.84
N GLY A 104 -1.15 -8.25 -16.11
CA GLY A 104 0.22 -8.52 -16.54
C GLY A 104 1.17 -7.32 -16.47
N GLU A 105 0.67 -6.08 -16.49
CA GLU A 105 1.48 -4.85 -16.59
C GLU A 105 2.53 -4.71 -15.48
N TYR A 106 2.20 -5.12 -14.23
CA TYR A 106 3.14 -5.11 -13.11
C TYR A 106 3.75 -6.49 -12.83
N GLY A 107 3.78 -7.33 -13.86
CA GLY A 107 4.48 -8.60 -13.84
C GLY A 107 3.72 -9.74 -13.15
N ALA A 108 2.43 -9.62 -12.82
CA ALA A 108 1.67 -10.74 -12.22
C ALA A 108 1.73 -12.03 -13.05
N MET A 109 1.76 -11.87 -14.37
CA MET A 109 1.82 -12.98 -15.33
C MET A 109 3.23 -13.52 -15.56
N ASN A 110 4.27 -12.98 -14.91
CA ASN A 110 5.62 -13.51 -15.03
C ASN A 110 5.70 -14.93 -14.43
N PRO A 111 6.06 -15.97 -15.21
CA PRO A 111 6.13 -17.34 -14.74
C PRO A 111 7.18 -17.56 -13.63
N THR A 112 8.18 -16.68 -13.50
CA THR A 112 9.21 -16.80 -12.46
C THR A 112 8.72 -16.37 -11.09
N ASN A 113 7.56 -15.71 -10.99
CA ASN A 113 7.06 -15.28 -9.69
C ASN A 113 6.65 -16.48 -8.85
N ASP A 114 6.98 -16.43 -7.56
CA ASP A 114 6.49 -17.38 -6.56
C ASP A 114 5.14 -16.93 -6.00
N ARG A 115 4.88 -15.61 -5.99
CA ARG A 115 3.68 -15.02 -5.42
C ARG A 115 3.09 -13.93 -6.31
N ILE A 116 1.78 -13.76 -6.22
CA ILE A 116 1.06 -12.60 -6.77
C ILE A 116 0.35 -11.90 -5.61
N ILE A 117 0.46 -10.58 -5.54
CA ILE A 117 -0.29 -9.75 -4.58
C ILE A 117 -1.20 -8.76 -5.31
N ALA A 118 -2.29 -8.37 -4.64
CA ALA A 118 -3.20 -7.34 -5.10
C ALA A 118 -3.84 -6.63 -3.91
N ALA A 119 -4.19 -5.35 -4.07
CA ALA A 119 -5.23 -4.74 -3.27
C ALA A 119 -6.23 -4.09 -4.23
N ILE A 120 -7.52 -4.30 -4.01
CA ILE A 120 -8.59 -3.74 -4.85
C ILE A 120 -9.57 -2.95 -3.98
N CYS A 121 -10.12 -1.88 -4.54
CA CYS A 121 -11.16 -1.09 -3.90
C CYS A 121 -12.52 -1.55 -4.45
N ILE A 122 -13.37 -2.07 -3.57
CA ILE A 122 -14.76 -2.46 -3.86
C ILE A 122 -15.66 -1.56 -3.02
N ASP A 123 -16.48 -0.72 -3.66
CA ASP A 123 -17.42 0.17 -2.99
C ASP A 123 -16.81 0.97 -1.81
N HIS A 124 -15.65 1.59 -2.05
CA HIS A 124 -14.86 2.37 -1.08
C HIS A 124 -14.19 1.54 0.04
N HIS A 125 -14.19 0.22 -0.06
CA HIS A 125 -13.50 -0.68 0.86
C HIS A 125 -12.34 -1.39 0.15
N TRP A 126 -11.13 -1.30 0.73
CA TRP A 126 -9.96 -1.98 0.20
C TRP A 126 -9.89 -3.42 0.71
N VAL A 127 -9.58 -4.36 -0.18
CA VAL A 127 -9.37 -5.79 0.12
C VAL A 127 -8.04 -6.25 -0.48
N ALA A 128 -7.26 -7.02 0.28
CA ALA A 128 -5.97 -7.57 -0.13
C ALA A 128 -6.06 -9.05 -0.53
N TYR A 129 -5.27 -9.44 -1.53
CA TYR A 129 -5.14 -10.81 -2.01
C TYR A 129 -3.67 -11.19 -2.11
N VAL A 130 -3.34 -12.40 -1.67
CA VAL A 130 -2.05 -13.05 -1.92
C VAL A 130 -2.34 -14.41 -2.55
N VAL A 131 -1.65 -14.71 -3.64
CA VAL A 131 -1.73 -15.99 -4.35
C VAL A 131 -0.33 -16.57 -4.41
N ASP A 132 -0.10 -17.66 -3.68
CA ASP A 132 1.09 -18.48 -3.86
C ASP A 132 0.95 -19.29 -5.16
N LYS A 133 1.92 -19.15 -6.07
CA LYS A 133 1.96 -19.95 -7.29
C LYS A 133 2.45 -21.35 -6.94
N PRO A 134 1.69 -22.41 -7.27
CA PRO A 134 2.13 -23.76 -7.00
C PRO A 134 3.36 -24.10 -7.86
N LYS A 135 4.36 -24.76 -7.26
CA LYS A 135 5.60 -25.16 -7.95
C LYS A 135 5.40 -26.29 -8.98
N HIS A 136 4.21 -26.90 -8.99
CA HIS A 136 3.78 -27.94 -9.93
C HIS A 136 2.36 -27.61 -10.42
N GLU A 137 1.95 -28.13 -11.58
CA GLU A 137 0.58 -27.99 -12.11
C GLU A 137 -0.44 -28.49 -11.07
N GLY A 138 -1.02 -27.56 -10.33
CA GLY A 138 -1.97 -27.83 -9.25
C GLY A 138 -2.94 -26.67 -9.12
N GLN A 139 -4.15 -26.95 -8.62
CA GLN A 139 -5.16 -25.92 -8.40
C GLN A 139 -4.69 -24.94 -7.32
N ALA A 140 -4.86 -23.65 -7.60
CA ALA A 140 -4.69 -22.60 -6.61
C ALA A 140 -5.68 -22.84 -5.46
N HIS A 141 -5.15 -22.92 -4.23
CA HIS A 141 -5.98 -23.03 -3.04
C HIS A 141 -6.34 -21.63 -2.57
N VAL A 142 -7.63 -21.28 -2.65
CA VAL A 142 -8.13 -20.04 -2.09
C VAL A 142 -8.29 -20.22 -0.58
N ARG A 143 -7.66 -19.34 0.20
CA ARG A 143 -7.83 -19.28 1.65
C ARG A 143 -8.22 -17.87 2.04
N GLU A 144 -9.27 -17.75 2.84
CA GLU A 144 -9.64 -16.50 3.48
C GLU A 144 -8.86 -16.35 4.78
N HIS A 145 -8.11 -15.26 4.88
CA HIS A 145 -7.27 -14.95 6.02
C HIS A 145 -7.95 -13.89 6.90
N HIS A 146 -8.49 -14.30 8.04
CA HIS A 146 -9.08 -13.40 9.04
C HIS A 146 -8.00 -12.79 9.94
N LEU A 147 -7.04 -12.08 9.33
CA LEU A 147 -5.87 -11.57 10.05
C LEU A 147 -6.14 -10.30 10.84
N CYS A 148 -6.98 -9.40 10.32
CA CYS A 148 -7.29 -8.14 10.98
C CYS A 148 -8.76 -7.77 10.81
N ILE A 149 -9.33 -7.11 11.82
CA ILE A 149 -10.66 -6.48 11.76
C ILE A 149 -10.49 -4.97 11.83
N GLN A 150 -11.05 -4.24 10.88
CA GLN A 150 -11.01 -2.78 10.89
C GLN A 150 -11.88 -2.23 12.04
N LYS A 151 -11.32 -1.31 12.84
CA LYS A 151 -11.98 -0.69 14.01
C LYS A 151 -12.47 0.74 13.76
N ASP A 152 -12.33 1.23 12.54
CA ASP A 152 -12.70 2.58 12.09
C ASP A 152 -13.30 2.51 10.67
N ASN A 153 -13.56 3.66 10.04
CA ASN A 153 -14.08 3.74 8.67
C ASN A 153 -13.04 4.22 7.63
N THR A 154 -11.76 4.36 7.99
CA THR A 154 -10.74 4.96 7.10
C THR A 154 -9.47 4.12 6.89
N SER A 155 -9.31 3.00 7.58
CA SER A 155 -8.05 2.26 7.61
C SER A 155 -7.99 0.99 6.77
N CYS A 156 -9.05 0.62 6.02
CA CYS A 156 -9.06 -0.59 5.18
C CYS A 156 -7.81 -0.72 4.30
N GLY A 157 -7.37 0.35 3.63
CA GLY A 157 -6.20 0.29 2.76
C GLY A 157 -4.87 0.15 3.52
N VAL A 158 -4.69 0.77 4.69
CA VAL A 158 -3.45 0.60 5.47
C VAL A 158 -3.38 -0.81 6.03
N TRP A 159 -4.52 -1.38 6.41
CA TRP A 159 -4.59 -2.78 6.84
C TRP A 159 -4.31 -3.75 5.71
N CYS A 160 -4.82 -3.48 4.50
CA CYS A 160 -4.45 -4.25 3.31
C CYS A 160 -2.93 -4.27 3.10
N LEU A 161 -2.28 -3.10 3.10
CA LEU A 161 -0.83 -3.00 2.92
C LEU A 161 -0.07 -3.72 4.04
N SER A 162 -0.49 -3.53 5.30
CA SER A 162 0.13 -4.17 6.47
C SER A 162 0.04 -5.70 6.40
N VAL A 163 -1.12 -6.23 5.99
CA VAL A 163 -1.32 -7.68 5.81
C VAL A 163 -0.44 -8.21 4.68
N LEU A 164 -0.37 -7.52 3.54
CA LEU A 164 0.50 -7.93 2.44
C LEU A 164 1.96 -7.97 2.87
N ASP A 165 2.44 -6.94 3.56
CA ASP A 165 3.81 -6.83 4.05
C ASP A 165 4.16 -7.96 5.03
N LEU A 166 3.27 -8.24 6.00
CA LEU A 166 3.42 -9.37 6.93
C LEU A 166 3.48 -10.72 6.19
N LEU A 167 2.58 -10.97 5.24
CA LEU A 167 2.53 -12.23 4.50
C LEU A 167 3.77 -12.42 3.61
N LEU A 168 4.28 -11.34 3.01
CA LEU A 168 5.51 -11.37 2.23
C LEU A 168 6.74 -11.58 3.11
N GLY A 169 6.81 -10.91 4.27
CA GLY A 169 7.88 -11.08 5.25
C GLY A 169 7.80 -12.35 6.09
N GLY A 170 6.71 -13.13 5.98
CA GLY A 170 6.52 -14.35 6.78
C GLY A 170 6.24 -14.09 8.26
N HIS A 171 5.65 -12.93 8.58
CA HIS A 171 5.32 -12.52 9.94
C HIS A 171 3.82 -12.70 10.24
N PRO A 172 3.44 -13.05 11.49
CA PRO A 172 2.05 -13.12 11.89
C PRO A 172 1.45 -11.73 12.16
N TRP A 173 0.13 -11.63 12.09
CA TRP A 173 -0.56 -10.45 12.63
C TRP A 173 -0.44 -10.40 14.16
N VAL A 174 -0.24 -9.19 14.70
CA VAL A 174 -0.25 -8.92 16.14
C VAL A 174 -1.11 -7.70 16.45
N ASP A 175 -1.95 -7.79 17.48
CA ASP A 175 -2.91 -6.72 17.82
C ASP A 175 -2.25 -5.42 18.30
N SER A 176 -0.96 -5.44 18.66
CA SER A 176 -0.21 -4.21 18.91
C SER A 176 -0.12 -3.31 17.68
N LEU A 177 -0.30 -3.84 16.47
CA LEU A 177 -0.31 -3.05 15.23
C LEU A 177 -1.40 -1.97 15.21
N TYR A 178 -2.52 -2.21 15.90
CA TYR A 178 -3.56 -1.18 16.06
C TYR A 178 -3.05 0.08 16.77
N LYS A 179 -2.08 -0.06 17.69
CA LYS A 179 -1.50 1.08 18.43
C LYS A 179 -0.58 1.94 17.57
N VAL A 180 -0.04 1.36 16.49
CA VAL A 180 0.91 2.01 15.59
C VAL A 180 0.28 2.33 14.22
N GLN A 181 -1.05 2.30 14.10
CA GLN A 181 -1.77 2.69 12.89
C GLN A 181 -1.27 4.03 12.27
N PRO A 182 -1.02 5.11 13.04
CA PRO A 182 -0.50 6.35 12.47
C PRO A 182 0.91 6.19 11.87
N TYR A 183 1.75 5.38 12.49
CA TYR A 183 3.09 5.07 11.98
C TYR A 183 3.00 4.28 10.67
N LEU A 184 2.18 3.23 10.61
CA LEU A 184 2.00 2.42 9.39
C LEU A 184 1.50 3.28 8.22
N ARG A 185 0.56 4.20 8.50
CA ARG A 185 0.09 5.19 7.52
C ARG A 185 1.22 6.05 6.96
N LEU A 186 2.10 6.54 7.82
CA LEU A 186 3.29 7.31 7.43
C LEU A 186 4.30 6.47 6.65
N ASN A 187 4.51 5.22 7.09
CA ASN A 187 5.43 4.27 6.48
C ASN A 187 5.08 4.06 5.00
N TYR A 188 3.84 3.65 4.73
CA TYR A 188 3.39 3.39 3.36
C TYR A 188 3.28 4.63 2.51
N LEU A 189 2.92 5.77 3.11
CA LEU A 189 2.92 7.04 2.40
C LEU A 189 4.35 7.38 1.94
N PHE A 190 5.34 7.23 2.81
CA PHE A 190 6.74 7.47 2.46
C PHE A 190 7.22 6.51 1.37
N MET A 191 6.95 5.21 1.50
CA MET A 191 7.27 4.21 0.48
C MET A 191 6.64 4.55 -0.88
N ALA A 192 5.36 4.93 -0.89
CA ALA A 192 4.66 5.32 -2.11
C ALA A 192 5.31 6.53 -2.78
N ILE A 193 5.74 7.53 -2.00
CA ILE A 193 6.36 8.74 -2.54
C ILE A 193 7.76 8.45 -3.08
N SER A 194 8.58 7.70 -2.34
CA SER A 194 9.90 7.28 -2.82
C SER A 194 9.78 6.54 -4.16
N MET A 195 8.84 5.61 -4.27
CA MET A 195 8.58 4.88 -5.52
C MET A 195 8.14 5.80 -6.67
N GLN A 196 7.36 6.84 -6.39
CA GLN A 196 6.96 7.84 -7.40
C GLN A 196 8.08 8.79 -7.79
N CYS A 197 8.99 9.12 -6.87
CA CYS A 197 10.13 9.99 -7.13
C CYS A 197 11.28 9.27 -7.85
N GLU A 198 11.48 7.98 -7.61
CA GLU A 198 12.45 7.14 -8.33
C GLU A 198 12.02 6.85 -9.78
N ALA A 199 10.73 7.00 -10.10
CA ALA A 199 10.19 6.81 -11.44
C ALA A 199 10.37 8.02 -12.39
N VAL A 200 11.12 9.04 -11.97
CA VAL A 200 11.42 10.28 -12.72
C VAL A 200 12.91 10.39 -13.03
#